data_AF-A0A5C6PL37-F1
#
_entry.id   AF-A0A5C6PL37-F1
#
_cell.length_a   1.000
_cell.length_b   1.000
_cell.length_c   1.000
_cell.angle_alpha   90.00
_cell.angle_beta   90.00
_cell.angle_gamma   90.00
#
_symmetry.space_group_name_H-M   'P 1'
#
loop_
_entity.id
_entity.type
_entity.pdbx_description
1 polymer ?
#
loop_
_entity_poly.entity_id
_entity_poly.type
_entity_poly.pdbx_seq_one_letter_code
_entity_poly.pdbx_strand_id
1 'polypeptide(L)'
;MRNLVSPAKPGDKTFDELVKLLKDHFNPKPSEIVQRCKFNSRYRKQGETVMEFVAVLRKLAQDCNYGDKLSEMIRDRLVCGIVDDRIQRRLLSEPDLTFDKALKLAQAIETACKDVKDLQSPEFVPQYMRAPQAVHKVYSKQTPYTQQNQRKVCYRCGSDQHMAGDCRFIKETCHKCGKVGHIQKVCRFKGSAKNLRAKGGGVQTGNRGELREQIMSARGKEKKIT
;
A
#
# COMPACT_ATOMS: atom_id res chain seq x y z
N MET A 1 24.43 22.36 30.35
CA MET A 1 25.24 23.48 29.82
C MET A 1 26.75 23.26 30.01
N ARG A 2 27.27 22.98 31.22
CA ARG A 2 28.73 22.78 31.46
C ARG A 2 29.40 21.76 30.52
N ASN A 3 28.72 20.67 30.21
CA ASN A 3 29.22 19.65 29.28
C ASN A 3 29.33 20.15 27.83
N LEU A 4 28.54 21.15 27.42
CA LEU A 4 28.54 21.69 26.05
C LEU A 4 29.65 22.72 25.80
N VAL A 5 30.22 23.30 26.86
CA VAL A 5 31.31 24.28 26.78
C VAL A 5 32.67 23.71 27.20
N SER A 6 32.72 22.48 27.73
CA SER A 6 33.94 21.82 28.15
C SER A 6 34.99 21.75 27.02
N PRO A 7 36.27 22.09 27.26
CA PRO A 7 36.89 22.33 28.57
C PRO A 7 36.74 23.76 29.13
N ALA A 8 36.16 24.70 28.38
CA ALA A 8 35.90 26.06 28.85
C ALA A 8 34.73 26.12 29.85
N LYS A 9 34.69 27.17 30.67
CA LYS A 9 33.59 27.38 31.62
C LYS A 9 32.47 28.19 30.95
N PRO A 10 31.20 28.03 31.38
CA PRO A 10 30.12 28.87 30.88
C PRO A 10 30.36 30.38 31.09
N GLY A 11 31.07 30.75 32.16
CA GLY A 11 31.44 32.14 32.44
C GLY A 11 32.49 32.72 31.49
N ASP A 12 33.17 31.88 30.71
CA ASP A 12 34.17 32.31 29.73
C ASP A 12 33.54 32.62 28.35
N LYS A 13 32.21 32.43 28.23
CA LYS A 13 31.43 32.62 27.00
C LYS A 13 30.52 33.82 27.16
N THR A 14 30.27 34.52 26.06
CA THR A 14 29.24 35.57 26.06
C THR A 14 27.85 34.96 26.17
N PHE A 15 26.88 35.77 26.60
CA PHE A 15 25.48 35.36 26.62
C PHE A 15 25.01 34.86 25.24
N ASP A 16 25.36 35.56 24.17
CA ASP A 16 24.98 35.20 22.79
C ASP A 16 25.59 33.86 22.36
N GLU A 17 26.84 33.59 22.73
CA GLU A 17 27.49 32.30 22.46
C GLU A 17 26.81 31.16 23.21
N LEU A 18 26.44 31.38 24.48
CA LEU A 18 25.72 30.38 25.27
C LEU A 18 24.32 30.12 24.72
N VAL A 19 23.59 31.16 24.31
CA VAL A 19 22.27 31.05 23.70
C VAL A 19 22.37 30.29 22.38
N LYS A 20 23.35 30.62 21.52
CA LYS A 20 23.59 29.91 20.27
C LYS A 20 23.89 28.43 20.50
N LEU A 21 24.82 28.14 21.40
CA LEU A 21 25.22 26.77 21.74
C LEU A 21 24.04 25.93 22.25
N LEU A 22 23.21 26.51 23.12
CA LEU A 22 21.99 25.85 23.61
C LEU A 22 20.99 25.64 22.47
N LYS A 23 20.74 26.65 21.63
CA LYS A 23 19.84 26.54 20.48
C LYS A 23 20.29 25.43 19.52
N ASP A 24 21.56 25.39 19.18
CA ASP A 24 22.13 24.39 18.27
C ASP A 24 22.02 22.96 18.84
N HIS A 25 22.18 22.81 20.16
CA HIS A 25 22.11 21.51 20.82
C HIS A 25 20.67 21.02 21.03
N PHE A 26 19.76 21.90 21.47
CA PHE A 26 18.39 21.52 21.83
C PHE A 26 17.41 21.62 20.65
N ASN A 27 17.73 22.41 19.63
CA ASN A 27 16.91 22.56 18.44
C ASN A 27 17.79 22.58 17.18
N PRO A 28 18.52 21.47 16.92
CA PRO A 28 19.41 21.40 15.78
C PRO A 28 18.64 21.65 14.49
N LYS A 29 19.23 22.42 13.58
CA LYS A 29 18.64 22.67 12.26
C LYS A 29 18.31 21.33 11.59
N PRO A 30 17.06 21.11 11.15
CA PRO A 30 16.71 19.86 10.50
C PRO A 30 17.54 19.62 9.24
N SER A 31 17.91 18.37 9.00
CA SER A 31 18.63 17.99 7.79
C SER A 31 17.76 18.26 6.56
N GLU A 32 18.24 19.12 5.67
CA GLU A 32 17.54 19.51 4.44
C GLU A 32 17.16 18.28 3.59
N ILE A 33 18.09 17.33 3.44
CA ILE A 33 17.86 16.10 2.68
C ILE A 33 16.70 15.31 3.28
N VAL A 34 16.66 15.16 4.61
CA VAL A 34 15.57 14.44 5.28
C VAL A 34 14.23 15.15 5.06
N GLN A 35 14.20 16.48 5.11
CA GLN A 35 12.98 17.25 4.91
C GLN A 35 12.49 17.16 3.47
N ARG A 36 13.40 17.23 2.49
CA ARG A 36 13.10 16.97 1.07
C ARG A 36 12.58 15.55 0.85
N CYS A 37 13.15 14.55 1.51
CA CYS A 37 12.64 13.17 1.45
C CYS A 37 11.22 13.07 2.04
N LYS A 38 10.94 13.71 3.18
CA LYS A 38 9.60 13.77 3.78
C LYS A 38 8.60 14.47 2.86
N PHE A 39 8.98 15.61 2.30
CA PHE A 39 8.19 16.37 1.33
C PHE A 39 7.88 15.50 0.10
N ASN A 40 8.89 14.88 -0.50
CA ASN A 40 8.74 14.08 -1.72
C ASN A 40 8.06 12.72 -1.48
N SER A 41 8.02 12.22 -0.25
CA SER A 41 7.28 11.00 0.10
C SER A 41 5.81 11.28 0.46
N ARG A 42 5.38 12.54 0.42
CA ARG A 42 4.02 12.90 0.81
C ARG A 42 3.03 12.67 -0.34
N TYR A 43 2.00 11.88 -0.04
CA TYR A 43 0.82 11.64 -0.89
C TYR A 43 -0.44 12.06 -0.15
N ARG A 44 -1.40 12.70 -0.84
CA ARG A 44 -2.69 13.08 -0.26
C ARG A 44 -3.34 11.86 0.39
N LYS A 45 -3.75 12.00 1.66
CA LYS A 45 -4.39 10.92 2.40
C LYS A 45 -5.83 10.72 1.93
N GLN A 46 -6.39 9.53 2.16
CA GLN A 46 -7.81 9.30 1.92
C GLN A 46 -8.65 10.23 2.80
N GLY A 47 -9.62 10.92 2.20
CA GLY A 47 -10.48 11.89 2.89
C GLY A 47 -9.85 13.26 3.15
N GLU A 48 -8.57 13.45 2.82
CA GLU A 48 -7.91 14.76 2.91
C GLU A 48 -8.28 15.62 1.69
N THR A 49 -8.68 16.87 1.94
CA THR A 49 -8.99 17.85 0.89
C THR A 49 -7.72 18.31 0.15
N VAL A 50 -7.87 18.88 -1.05
CA VAL A 50 -6.72 19.48 -1.77
C VAL A 50 -6.04 20.56 -0.92
N MET A 51 -6.82 21.39 -0.21
CA MET A 51 -6.30 22.50 0.60
C MET A 51 -5.49 22.02 1.81
N GLU A 52 -6.00 21.03 2.54
CA GLU A 52 -5.28 20.43 3.67
C GLU A 52 -3.96 19.81 3.21
N PHE A 53 -3.98 19.11 2.07
CA PHE A 53 -2.78 18.51 1.50
C PHE A 53 -1.73 19.58 1.18
N VAL A 54 -2.12 20.67 0.50
CA VAL A 54 -1.21 21.78 0.17
C VAL A 54 -0.70 22.49 1.42
N ALA A 55 -1.51 22.66 2.46
CA ALA A 55 -1.07 23.22 3.73
C ALA A 55 0.02 22.36 4.37
N VAL A 56 -0.12 21.03 4.33
CA VAL A 56 0.90 20.09 4.81
C VAL A 56 2.17 20.16 3.95
N LEU A 57 2.04 20.26 2.63
CA LEU A 57 3.20 20.43 1.73
C LEU A 57 3.98 21.71 2.06
N ARG A 58 3.28 22.83 2.27
CA ARG A 58 3.90 24.10 2.68
C ARG A 58 4.65 23.97 3.99
N LYS A 59 4.06 23.29 4.97
CA LYS A 59 4.70 23.03 6.26
C LYS A 59 5.98 22.20 6.11
N LEU A 60 5.93 21.13 5.33
CA LEU A 60 7.10 20.26 5.10
C LEU A 60 8.21 20.97 4.31
N ALA A 61 7.84 21.92 3.44
CA ALA A 61 8.80 22.65 2.62
C ALA A 61 9.60 23.73 3.38
N GLN A 62 9.19 24.10 4.61
CA GLN A 62 9.83 25.17 5.40
C GLN A 62 11.34 24.96 5.56
N ASP A 63 11.75 23.71 5.83
CA ASP A 63 13.14 23.33 6.06
C ASP A 63 13.83 22.74 4.82
N CYS A 64 13.19 22.80 3.64
CA CYS A 64 13.71 22.20 2.41
C CYS A 64 14.64 23.13 1.61
N ASN A 65 14.76 24.40 1.99
CA ASN A 65 15.57 25.42 1.31
C ASN A 65 15.33 25.47 -0.21
N TYR A 66 14.06 25.46 -0.66
CA TYR A 66 13.74 25.52 -2.09
C TYR A 66 13.87 26.93 -2.69
N GLY A 67 13.93 27.98 -1.86
CA GLY A 67 14.04 29.37 -2.33
C GLY A 67 12.92 29.72 -3.32
N ASP A 68 13.29 30.37 -4.42
CA ASP A 68 12.35 30.83 -5.46
C ASP A 68 11.63 29.67 -6.18
N LYS A 69 12.16 28.44 -6.06
CA LYS A 69 11.56 27.23 -6.62
C LYS A 69 10.50 26.59 -5.73
N LEU A 70 10.19 27.17 -4.57
CA LEU A 70 9.21 26.62 -3.64
C LEU A 70 7.86 26.34 -4.32
N SER A 71 7.34 27.28 -5.10
CA SER A 71 6.06 27.12 -5.81
C SER A 71 6.11 25.98 -6.83
N GLU A 72 7.20 25.85 -7.57
CA GLU A 72 7.41 24.75 -8.53
C GLU A 72 7.46 23.39 -7.82
N MET A 73 8.19 23.29 -6.71
CA MET A 73 8.29 22.05 -5.94
C MET A 73 6.93 21.64 -5.35
N ILE A 74 6.14 22.58 -4.83
CA ILE A 74 4.79 22.30 -4.33
C ILE A 74 3.87 21.86 -5.48
N ARG A 75 3.94 22.52 -6.64
CA ARG A 75 3.18 22.13 -7.84
C ARG A 75 3.51 20.68 -8.23
N ASP A 76 4.79 20.35 -8.36
CA ASP A 76 5.22 19.03 -8.82
C ASP A 76 4.78 17.95 -7.81
N ARG A 77 4.91 18.25 -6.51
CA ARG A 77 4.46 17.35 -5.45
C ARG A 77 2.94 17.24 -5.36
N LEU A 78 2.20 18.29 -5.70
CA LEU A 78 0.74 18.25 -5.81
C LEU A 78 0.31 17.30 -6.92
N VAL A 79 0.89 17.44 -8.12
CA VAL A 79 0.60 16.58 -9.29
C VAL A 79 0.93 15.12 -9.01
N CYS A 80 2.13 14.85 -8.46
CA CYS A 80 2.57 13.48 -8.16
C CYS A 80 1.93 12.90 -6.89
N GLY A 81 1.45 13.76 -5.97
CA GLY A 81 0.93 13.36 -4.67
C GLY A 81 -0.58 13.14 -4.63
N ILE A 82 -1.31 13.56 -5.66
CA ILE A 82 -2.75 13.27 -5.81
C ILE A 82 -2.91 11.96 -6.58
N VAL A 83 -3.68 11.03 -6.00
CA VAL A 83 -4.04 9.72 -6.60
C VAL A 83 -5.46 9.74 -7.20
N ASP A 84 -6.00 10.93 -7.44
CA ASP A 84 -7.27 11.10 -8.16
C ASP A 84 -6.99 11.25 -9.65
N ASP A 85 -7.31 10.22 -10.43
CA ASP A 85 -7.04 10.21 -11.88
C ASP A 85 -7.71 11.35 -12.65
N ARG A 86 -8.83 11.90 -12.16
CA ARG A 86 -9.52 13.02 -12.83
C ARG A 86 -8.71 14.29 -12.66
N ILE A 87 -8.27 14.56 -11.43
CA ILE A 87 -7.41 15.70 -11.13
C ILE A 87 -6.07 15.54 -11.85
N GLN A 88 -5.42 14.38 -11.72
CA GLN A 88 -4.08 14.17 -12.26
C GLN A 88 -4.04 14.29 -13.78
N ARG A 89 -5.01 13.69 -14.50
CA ARG A 89 -5.13 13.86 -15.96
C ARG A 89 -5.28 15.32 -16.35
N ARG A 90 -6.17 16.06 -15.68
CA ARG A 90 -6.40 17.47 -16.00
C ARG A 90 -5.12 18.30 -15.81
N LEU A 91 -4.41 18.09 -14.70
CA LEU A 91 -3.18 18.81 -14.40
C LEU A 91 -2.08 18.50 -15.42
N LEU A 92 -1.89 17.22 -15.78
CA LEU A 92 -0.86 16.80 -16.75
C LEU A 92 -1.14 17.25 -18.19
N SER A 93 -2.38 17.59 -18.52
CA SER A 93 -2.76 18.13 -19.83
C SER A 93 -2.46 19.64 -19.99
N GLU A 94 -2.06 20.34 -18.94
CA GLU A 94 -1.77 21.77 -19.02
C GLU A 94 -0.29 22.02 -19.41
N PRO A 95 -0.01 22.70 -20.53
CA PRO A 95 1.37 22.91 -20.99
C PRO A 95 2.14 23.85 -20.05
N ASP A 96 1.54 24.98 -19.69
CA ASP A 96 2.10 25.96 -18.76
C ASP A 96 1.39 25.89 -17.41
N LEU A 97 1.71 24.85 -16.64
CA LEU A 97 1.12 24.64 -15.33
C LEU A 97 1.89 25.42 -14.26
N THR A 98 1.27 26.44 -13.67
CA THR A 98 1.76 27.11 -12.46
C THR A 98 1.14 26.49 -11.20
N PHE A 99 1.74 26.75 -10.03
CA PHE A 99 1.17 26.28 -8.76
C PHE A 99 -0.27 26.79 -8.54
N ASP A 100 -0.53 28.08 -8.76
CA ASP A 100 -1.85 28.66 -8.55
C ASP A 100 -2.89 28.08 -9.51
N LYS A 101 -2.51 27.85 -10.77
CA LYS A 101 -3.37 27.19 -11.76
C LYS A 101 -3.65 25.75 -11.36
N ALA A 102 -2.63 25.01 -10.90
CA ALA A 102 -2.80 23.64 -10.43
C ALA A 102 -3.74 23.55 -9.23
N LEU A 103 -3.58 24.44 -8.24
CA LEU A 103 -4.43 24.51 -7.07
C LEU A 103 -5.90 24.79 -7.46
N LYS A 104 -6.14 25.81 -8.28
CA LYS A 104 -7.49 26.17 -8.75
C LYS A 104 -8.16 25.02 -9.50
N LEU A 105 -7.45 24.37 -10.43
CA LEU A 105 -7.97 23.23 -11.18
C LEU A 105 -8.29 22.04 -10.28
N ALA A 106 -7.40 21.70 -9.35
CA ALA A 106 -7.60 20.60 -8.42
C ALA A 106 -8.80 20.84 -7.50
N GLN A 107 -8.95 22.06 -6.96
CA GLN A 107 -10.12 22.45 -6.16
C GLN A 107 -11.41 22.42 -6.97
N ALA A 108 -11.41 22.97 -8.18
CA ALA A 108 -12.60 22.98 -9.04
C ALA A 108 -13.09 21.56 -9.34
N ILE A 109 -12.18 20.62 -9.61
CA ILE A 109 -12.53 19.22 -9.83
C ILE A 109 -13.01 18.55 -8.54
N GLU A 110 -12.34 18.80 -7.40
CA GLU A 110 -12.75 18.27 -6.10
C GLU A 110 -14.18 18.72 -5.74
N THR A 111 -14.48 20.00 -5.89
CA THR A 111 -15.81 20.58 -5.69
C THR A 111 -16.82 19.99 -6.66
N ALA A 112 -16.52 19.96 -7.96
CA ALA A 112 -17.43 19.37 -8.95
C ALA A 112 -17.70 17.88 -8.70
N CYS A 113 -16.70 17.11 -8.23
CA CYS A 113 -16.89 15.72 -7.81
C CYS A 113 -17.85 15.59 -6.63
N LYS A 114 -17.79 16.52 -5.67
CA LYS A 114 -18.69 16.57 -4.53
C LYS A 114 -20.10 16.97 -4.99
N ASP A 115 -20.22 18.05 -5.75
CA ASP A 115 -21.50 18.56 -6.25
C ASP A 115 -22.23 17.51 -7.10
N VAL A 116 -21.53 16.77 -7.96
CA VAL A 116 -22.12 15.66 -8.73
C VAL A 116 -22.67 14.57 -7.80
N LYS A 117 -22.00 14.24 -6.69
CA LYS A 117 -22.51 13.27 -5.72
C LYS A 117 -23.72 13.80 -4.97
N ASP A 118 -23.71 15.07 -4.60
CA ASP A 118 -24.82 15.74 -3.92
C ASP A 118 -26.06 15.79 -4.83
N LEU A 119 -25.90 16.10 -6.13
CA LEU A 119 -26.97 16.04 -7.12
C LEU A 119 -27.47 14.63 -7.43
N GLN A 120 -26.64 13.61 -7.21
CA GLN A 120 -27.02 12.20 -7.32
C GLN A 120 -27.69 11.66 -6.05
N SER A 121 -27.86 12.49 -5.00
CA SER A 121 -28.58 12.08 -3.81
C SER A 121 -30.04 11.72 -4.16
N PRO A 122 -30.67 10.78 -3.44
CA PRO A 122 -32.07 10.44 -3.67
C PRO A 122 -33.01 11.64 -3.61
N GLU A 123 -32.67 12.71 -2.89
CA GLU A 123 -33.49 13.92 -2.77
C GLU A 123 -33.68 14.61 -4.12
N PHE A 124 -32.65 14.63 -4.96
CA PHE A 124 -32.64 15.35 -6.24
C PHE A 124 -32.84 14.45 -7.46
N VAL A 125 -32.79 13.12 -7.29
CA VAL A 125 -32.99 12.16 -8.38
C VAL A 125 -34.46 11.69 -8.43
N PRO A 126 -35.16 11.82 -9.58
CA PRO A 126 -36.51 11.31 -9.75
C PRO A 126 -36.61 9.82 -9.43
N GLN A 127 -37.71 9.39 -8.80
CA GLN A 127 -37.86 8.04 -8.27
C GLN A 127 -37.60 6.93 -9.31
N TYR A 128 -37.93 7.17 -10.58
CA TYR A 128 -37.71 6.22 -11.69
C TYR A 128 -36.25 6.12 -12.15
N MET A 129 -35.39 7.10 -11.85
CA MET A 129 -33.95 7.07 -12.13
C MET A 129 -33.12 6.60 -10.94
N ARG A 130 -33.72 6.45 -9.76
CA ARG A 130 -33.01 5.96 -8.57
C ARG A 130 -32.61 4.52 -8.81
N ALA A 131 -31.34 4.21 -8.56
CA ALA A 131 -30.90 2.82 -8.51
C ALA A 131 -31.81 2.06 -7.53
N PRO A 132 -32.30 0.86 -7.88
CA PRO A 132 -33.10 0.07 -6.97
C PRO A 132 -32.28 -0.12 -5.70
N GLN A 133 -32.80 0.37 -4.57
CA GLN A 133 -32.17 0.14 -3.28
C GLN A 133 -32.01 -1.37 -3.13
N ALA A 134 -30.82 -1.80 -2.71
CA ALA A 134 -30.61 -3.18 -2.30
C ALA A 134 -31.48 -3.42 -1.05
N VAL A 135 -32.76 -3.74 -1.26
CA VAL A 135 -33.59 -4.39 -0.26
C VAL A 135 -32.80 -5.62 0.18
N HIS A 136 -32.62 -5.77 1.50
CA HIS A 136 -31.95 -6.91 2.10
C HIS A 136 -32.26 -8.13 1.26
N LYS A 137 -31.25 -8.73 0.62
CA LYS A 137 -31.41 -10.03 -0.03
C LYS A 137 -31.82 -10.97 1.09
N VAL A 138 -33.12 -11.12 1.29
CA VAL A 138 -33.65 -12.30 1.95
C VAL A 138 -33.16 -13.40 1.05
N TYR A 139 -32.26 -14.24 1.56
CA TYR A 139 -32.01 -15.54 0.97
C TYR A 139 -33.34 -16.29 1.05
N SER A 140 -34.26 -16.00 0.13
CA SER A 140 -35.39 -16.85 -0.16
C SER A 140 -34.76 -18.15 -0.64
N LYS A 141 -34.91 -19.21 0.15
CA LYS A 141 -34.52 -20.57 -0.21
C LYS A 141 -35.44 -21.15 -1.30
N GLN A 142 -35.79 -20.36 -2.30
CA GLN A 142 -36.59 -20.79 -3.44
C GLN A 142 -35.77 -20.52 -4.70
N THR A 143 -34.78 -21.39 -4.91
CA THR A 143 -34.17 -21.58 -6.22
C THR A 143 -35.23 -22.08 -7.19
N PRO A 144 -35.30 -21.55 -8.43
CA PRO A 144 -36.01 -22.21 -9.51
C PRO A 144 -35.42 -23.60 -9.71
N TYR A 145 -36.32 -24.56 -9.86
CA TYR A 145 -36.09 -25.98 -10.07
C TYR A 145 -35.02 -26.28 -11.15
N THR A 146 -33.75 -26.33 -10.74
CA THR A 146 -32.66 -27.11 -11.37
C THR A 146 -31.67 -27.59 -10.31
N GLN A 147 -32.16 -28.00 -9.14
CA GLN A 147 -31.36 -28.87 -8.28
C GLN A 147 -31.45 -30.29 -8.83
N GLN A 148 -30.50 -30.63 -9.71
CA GLN A 148 -30.07 -32.01 -9.78
C GLN A 148 -29.66 -32.41 -8.37
N ASN A 149 -30.45 -33.30 -7.79
CA ASN A 149 -30.29 -33.91 -6.49
C ASN A 149 -28.99 -34.73 -6.46
N GLN A 150 -27.84 -34.05 -6.45
CA GLN A 150 -26.55 -34.69 -6.27
C GLN A 150 -26.41 -35.04 -4.80
N ARG A 151 -26.83 -36.26 -4.47
CA ARG A 151 -26.45 -36.91 -3.22
C ARG A 151 -24.97 -36.69 -3.02
N LYS A 152 -24.58 -36.02 -1.92
CA LYS A 152 -23.17 -35.72 -1.61
C LYS A 152 -22.46 -37.05 -1.31
N VAL A 153 -21.95 -37.70 -2.36
CA VAL A 153 -21.10 -38.88 -2.23
C VAL A 153 -19.75 -38.48 -1.62
N CYS A 154 -19.24 -39.32 -0.73
CA CYS A 154 -17.94 -39.18 -0.09
C CYS A 154 -16.85 -39.10 -1.16
N TYR A 155 -16.11 -38.00 -1.20
CA TYR A 155 -15.03 -37.81 -2.19
C TYR A 155 -13.82 -38.74 -1.99
N ARG A 156 -13.78 -39.52 -0.91
CA ARG A 156 -12.69 -40.45 -0.60
C ARG A 156 -12.95 -41.87 -1.09
N CYS A 157 -14.21 -42.31 -1.12
CA CYS A 157 -14.59 -43.68 -1.56
C CYS A 157 -15.75 -43.75 -2.55
N GLY A 158 -16.50 -42.65 -2.71
CA GLY A 158 -17.64 -42.54 -3.61
C GLY A 158 -18.97 -43.06 -3.04
N SER A 159 -19.03 -43.44 -1.76
CA SER A 159 -20.27 -43.86 -1.08
C SER A 159 -21.10 -42.65 -0.63
N ASP A 160 -22.42 -42.74 -0.68
CA ASP A 160 -23.36 -41.76 -0.12
C ASP A 160 -23.75 -42.05 1.34
N GLN A 161 -23.27 -43.15 1.92
CA GLN A 161 -23.67 -43.61 3.26
C GLN A 161 -22.95 -42.89 4.42
N HIS A 162 -21.89 -42.13 4.14
CA HIS A 162 -21.12 -41.42 5.17
C HIS A 162 -20.46 -40.15 4.63
N MET A 163 -20.08 -39.25 5.53
CA MET A 163 -19.32 -38.05 5.19
C MET A 163 -17.83 -38.35 5.13
N ALA A 164 -17.08 -37.54 4.39
CA ALA A 164 -15.66 -37.80 4.16
C ALA A 164 -14.76 -37.78 5.40
N GLY A 165 -15.24 -37.25 6.53
CA GLY A 165 -14.54 -37.32 7.82
C GLY A 165 -14.56 -38.74 8.43
N ASP A 166 -15.68 -39.44 8.28
CA ASP A 166 -15.92 -40.76 8.86
C ASP A 166 -15.57 -41.90 7.90
N CYS A 167 -14.93 -41.56 6.78
CA CYS A 167 -14.61 -42.52 5.75
C CYS A 167 -13.50 -43.46 6.21
N ARG A 168 -13.76 -44.77 6.17
CA ARG A 168 -12.77 -45.83 6.41
C ARG A 168 -11.47 -45.64 5.61
N PHE A 169 -11.56 -45.06 4.42
CA PHE A 169 -10.44 -44.86 3.49
C PHE A 169 -9.69 -43.53 3.69
N ILE A 170 -9.83 -42.89 4.86
CA ILE A 170 -9.17 -41.60 5.17
C ILE A 170 -7.64 -41.66 5.22
N LYS A 171 -7.07 -42.81 5.60
CA LYS A 171 -5.63 -43.05 5.64
C LYS A 171 -5.14 -43.98 4.51
N GLU A 172 -6.01 -44.31 3.56
CA GLU A 172 -5.69 -45.24 2.49
C GLU A 172 -4.95 -44.57 1.34
N THR A 173 -3.96 -45.27 0.78
CA THR A 173 -3.13 -44.74 -0.30
C THR A 173 -3.73 -45.11 -1.65
N CYS A 174 -3.97 -44.10 -2.49
CA CYS A 174 -4.51 -44.34 -3.82
C CYS A 174 -3.51 -45.10 -4.69
N HIS A 175 -3.84 -46.32 -5.10
CA HIS A 175 -2.99 -47.14 -5.98
C HIS A 175 -2.77 -46.54 -7.39
N LYS A 176 -3.53 -45.51 -7.79
CA LYS A 176 -3.36 -44.82 -9.08
C LYS A 176 -2.41 -43.63 -9.02
N CYS A 177 -2.44 -42.83 -7.96
CA CYS A 177 -1.66 -41.58 -7.86
C CYS A 177 -0.69 -41.52 -6.67
N GLY A 178 -0.67 -42.55 -5.82
CA GLY A 178 0.21 -42.67 -4.66
C GLY A 178 -0.12 -41.71 -3.50
N LYS A 179 -1.18 -40.89 -3.59
CA LYS A 179 -1.56 -39.95 -2.52
C LYS A 179 -2.51 -40.61 -1.51
N VAL A 180 -2.35 -40.27 -0.24
CA VAL A 180 -3.20 -40.75 0.87
C VAL A 180 -4.53 -39.98 0.94
N GLY A 181 -5.60 -40.69 1.28
CA GLY A 181 -6.90 -40.12 1.64
C GLY A 181 -8.02 -40.32 0.64
N HIS A 182 -7.82 -41.14 -0.40
CA HIS A 182 -8.85 -41.58 -1.33
C HIS A 182 -8.45 -42.87 -2.04
N ILE A 183 -9.42 -43.61 -2.57
CA ILE A 183 -9.16 -44.84 -3.35
C ILE A 183 -9.09 -44.57 -4.85
N GLN A 184 -8.51 -45.52 -5.59
CA GLN A 184 -8.37 -45.46 -7.05
C GLN A 184 -9.70 -45.17 -7.78
N LYS A 185 -10.81 -45.72 -7.29
CA LYS A 185 -12.16 -45.53 -7.87
C LYS A 185 -12.58 -44.06 -8.02
N VAL A 186 -12.20 -43.20 -7.07
CA VAL A 186 -12.57 -41.76 -7.07
C VAL A 186 -11.36 -40.85 -7.33
N CYS A 187 -10.27 -41.43 -7.82
CA CYS A 187 -9.05 -40.70 -8.08
C CYS A 187 -9.25 -39.73 -9.25
N ARG A 188 -9.10 -38.42 -8.97
CA ARG A 188 -9.20 -37.34 -9.96
C ARG A 188 -7.93 -37.17 -10.81
N PHE A 189 -6.90 -38.00 -10.61
CA PHE A 189 -5.67 -37.96 -11.40
C PHE A 189 -5.90 -38.57 -12.79
N LYS A 190 -5.63 -37.77 -13.84
CA LYS A 190 -5.82 -38.15 -15.26
C LYS A 190 -4.57 -38.76 -15.93
N GLY A 191 -3.46 -38.96 -15.20
CA GLY A 191 -2.24 -39.58 -15.73
C GLY A 191 -2.13 -41.10 -15.46
N SER A 192 -1.34 -41.79 -16.28
CA SER A 192 -1.06 -43.23 -16.20
C SER A 192 0.01 -43.55 -15.15
N ALA A 193 -0.17 -44.62 -14.36
CA ALA A 193 0.64 -44.98 -13.18
C ALA A 193 2.11 -45.40 -13.46
N LYS A 194 2.67 -45.15 -14.64
CA LYS A 194 4.02 -45.63 -15.03
C LYS A 194 5.17 -44.64 -14.80
N ASN A 195 4.96 -43.44 -14.23
CA ASN A 195 6.04 -42.47 -14.04
C ASN A 195 5.98 -41.68 -12.74
N LEU A 196 5.99 -42.36 -11.58
CA LEU A 196 6.18 -41.72 -10.28
C LEU A 196 7.26 -42.46 -9.48
N ARG A 197 8.47 -42.51 -10.03
CA ARG A 197 9.68 -42.84 -9.27
C ARG A 197 10.85 -41.94 -9.69
N ALA A 198 10.65 -40.63 -9.68
CA ALA A 198 11.72 -39.65 -9.68
C ALA A 198 11.19 -38.31 -9.15
N LYS A 199 11.99 -37.67 -8.29
CA LYS A 199 11.77 -36.39 -7.58
C LYS A 199 11.15 -36.50 -6.18
N GLY A 200 11.96 -37.05 -5.28
CA GLY A 200 12.20 -36.35 -4.02
C GLY A 200 12.90 -35.02 -4.29
N GLY A 201 12.56 -33.98 -3.54
CA GLY A 201 13.16 -32.65 -3.64
C GLY A 201 12.50 -31.74 -2.63
N GLY A 202 13.18 -31.53 -1.50
CA GLY A 202 12.69 -30.84 -0.32
C GLY A 202 12.24 -29.39 -0.53
N VAL A 203 11.39 -28.96 0.38
CA VAL A 203 11.00 -27.57 0.58
C VAL A 203 12.04 -26.94 1.52
N GLN A 204 12.85 -26.02 1.01
CA GLN A 204 13.52 -24.98 1.78
C GLN A 204 13.32 -23.65 1.02
N THR A 205 12.52 -22.75 1.60
CA THR A 205 12.90 -21.49 2.26
C THR A 205 12.91 -20.28 1.33
N GLY A 206 12.38 -19.16 1.82
CA GLY A 206 12.46 -17.86 1.16
C GLY A 206 11.73 -16.80 1.95
N ASN A 207 12.21 -16.58 3.19
CA ASN A 207 11.70 -15.60 4.13
C ASN A 207 11.99 -14.18 3.64
N ARG A 208 11.00 -13.29 3.77
CA ARG A 208 11.04 -11.90 3.28
C ARG A 208 11.70 -11.03 4.35
N GLY A 209 13.02 -10.90 4.29
CA GLY A 209 13.75 -9.99 5.17
C GLY A 209 15.25 -10.20 5.07
N GLU A 210 15.90 -9.43 4.18
CA GLU A 210 17.33 -9.06 4.22
C GLU A 210 17.69 -8.35 2.90
N LEU A 211 17.39 -7.05 2.83
CA LEU A 211 18.02 -6.16 1.85
C LEU A 211 18.49 -4.90 2.56
N ARG A 212 19.34 -5.09 3.58
CA ARG A 212 19.90 -3.96 4.33
C ARG A 212 21.34 -4.13 4.83
N GLU A 213 22.11 -5.06 4.26
CA GLU A 213 23.49 -5.28 4.73
C GLU A 213 24.50 -5.59 3.59
N GLN A 214 24.44 -4.85 2.48
CA GLN A 214 25.46 -4.91 1.42
C GLN A 214 26.00 -3.54 0.95
N ILE A 215 25.78 -2.46 1.72
CA ILE A 215 26.32 -1.12 1.39
C ILE A 215 27.46 -0.68 2.33
N MET A 216 27.88 -1.51 3.31
CA MET A 216 28.95 -1.18 4.26
C MET A 216 30.20 -2.09 4.17
N SER A 217 30.67 -2.40 2.95
CA SER A 217 31.99 -3.04 2.76
C SER A 217 32.79 -2.57 1.52
N ALA A 218 32.48 -1.41 0.96
CA ALA A 218 33.26 -0.78 -0.12
C ALA A 218 33.99 0.50 0.33
N ARG A 219 34.47 0.52 1.58
CA ARG A 219 35.44 1.51 2.08
C ARG A 219 36.70 0.79 2.51
N GLY A 220 37.63 0.65 1.58
CA GLY A 220 38.99 0.20 1.89
C GLY A 220 39.56 -0.67 0.79
N LYS A 221 40.14 -0.05 -0.23
CA LYS A 221 41.31 -0.54 -1.00
C LYS A 221 41.57 0.36 -2.23
N GLU A 222 42.00 1.59 -2.01
CA GLU A 222 42.80 2.34 -3.01
C GLU A 222 43.83 3.22 -2.28
N LYS A 223 44.89 2.58 -1.80
CA LYS A 223 46.21 3.21 -1.57
C LYS A 223 47.29 2.19 -1.95
N LYS A 224 48.26 2.67 -2.72
CA LYS A 224 49.47 2.04 -3.29
C LYS A 224 49.25 1.21 -4.56
N ILE A 225 49.75 1.72 -5.69
CA ILE A 225 50.97 1.23 -6.36
C ILE A 225 51.42 2.32 -7.37
N THR A 226 52.73 2.64 -7.28
CA THR A 226 53.57 3.47 -8.17
C THR A 226 53.19 4.93 -8.40
#